data_AF-A0A1F6HWC3-F1
#
_entry.id   AF-A0A1F6HWC3-F1
#
_cell.length_a   1.000
_cell.length_b   1.000
_cell.length_c   1.000
_cell.angle_alpha   90.00
_cell.angle_beta   90.00
_cell.angle_gamma   90.00
#
_symmetry.space_group_name_H-M   'P 1'
#
loop_
_entity.id
_entity.type
_entity.pdbx_description
1 polymer ?
#
loop_
_entity_poly.entity_id
_entity_poly.type
_entity_poly.pdbx_seq_one_letter_code
_entity_poly.pdbx_strand_id
1 'polypeptide(L)'
;MAGRKQSEEEKRLHVEVIKQMVTLSTSGFGLVAALAWNSLIQEVVNSYVKKWLPGNSGIISLLIYALVVTVLAVFVTLQLSRLSQKLQSQSED
;
A
#
# COMPACT_ATOMS: atom_id res chain seq x y z
N MET A 1 -19.82 -43.01 4.69
CA MET A 1 -19.76 -41.56 5.03
C MET A 1 -18.35 -41.05 5.37
N ALA A 2 -17.37 -41.91 5.68
CA ALA A 2 -16.00 -41.50 6.04
C ALA A 2 -15.20 -40.82 4.90
N GLY A 3 -15.27 -41.35 3.66
CA GLY A 3 -14.51 -40.78 2.52
C GLY A 3 -14.92 -39.36 2.10
N ARG A 4 -16.17 -38.94 2.37
CA ARG A 4 -16.60 -37.55 2.14
C ARG A 4 -15.99 -36.58 3.15
N LYS A 5 -15.69 -37.03 4.38
CA LYS A 5 -15.09 -36.16 5.41
C LYS A 5 -13.61 -35.85 5.10
N GLN A 6 -12.85 -36.85 4.65
CA GLN A 6 -11.44 -36.66 4.27
C GLN A 6 -11.27 -35.68 3.09
N SER A 7 -12.09 -35.81 2.04
CA SER A 7 -12.02 -34.90 0.88
C SER A 7 -12.34 -33.45 1.22
N GLU A 8 -13.25 -33.21 2.17
CA GLU A 8 -13.59 -31.85 2.62
C GLU A 8 -12.51 -31.23 3.51
N GLU A 9 -11.82 -32.04 4.31
CA GLU A 9 -10.70 -31.61 5.14
C GLU A 9 -9.48 -31.22 4.28
N GLU A 10 -9.14 -32.02 3.27
CA GLU A 10 -8.07 -31.70 2.31
C GLU A 10 -8.32 -30.39 1.57
N LYS A 11 -9.56 -30.15 1.11
CA LYS A 11 -9.94 -28.88 0.47
C LYS A 11 -9.80 -27.70 1.41
N ARG A 12 -10.24 -27.84 2.67
CA ARG A 12 -10.10 -26.80 3.70
C ARG A 12 -8.63 -26.46 3.96
N LEU A 13 -7.77 -27.47 4.05
CA LEU A 13 -6.32 -27.28 4.21
C LEU A 13 -5.71 -26.53 3.02
N HIS A 14 -6.05 -26.92 1.78
CA HIS A 14 -5.57 -26.21 0.58
C HIS A 14 -6.01 -24.75 0.55
N VAL A 15 -7.28 -24.48 0.87
CA VAL A 15 -7.81 -23.11 0.93
C VAL A 15 -7.07 -22.28 1.99
N GLU A 16 -6.80 -22.85 3.16
CA GLU A 16 -6.08 -22.14 4.22
C GLU A 16 -4.62 -21.85 3.82
N VAL A 17 -3.94 -22.81 3.18
CA VAL A 17 -2.58 -22.60 2.65
C VAL A 17 -2.55 -21.48 1.63
N ILE A 18 -3.49 -21.47 0.67
CA ILE A 18 -3.57 -20.41 -0.34
C ILE A 18 -3.86 -19.06 0.32
N LYS A 19 -4.76 -19.01 1.31
CA LYS A 19 -5.07 -17.78 2.05
C LYS A 19 -3.84 -17.23 2.78
N GLN A 20 -3.05 -18.11 3.40
CA GLN A 20 -1.78 -17.72 4.04
C GLN A 20 -0.77 -17.22 3.01
N MET A 21 -0.62 -17.91 1.88
CA MET A 21 0.26 -17.45 0.78
C MET A 21 -0.14 -16.07 0.27
N VAL A 22 -1.44 -15.85 0.00
CA VAL A 22 -1.95 -14.53 -0.42
C VAL A 22 -1.62 -13.46 0.62
N THR A 23 -1.79 -13.77 1.91
CA THR A 23 -1.49 -12.84 3.00
C THR A 23 0.00 -12.51 3.06
N LEU A 24 0.88 -13.52 3.01
CA LEU A 24 2.34 -13.32 3.02
C LEU A 24 2.80 -12.54 1.80
N SER A 25 2.37 -12.93 0.60
CA SER A 25 2.75 -12.26 -0.65
C SER A 25 2.27 -10.82 -0.68
N THR A 26 1.00 -10.57 -0.33
CA THR A 26 0.44 -9.20 -0.31
C THR A 26 1.15 -8.33 0.71
N SER A 27 1.47 -8.86 1.89
CA SER A 27 2.21 -8.12 2.92
C SER A 27 3.64 -7.81 2.47
N GLY A 28 4.34 -8.78 1.90
CA GLY A 28 5.69 -8.60 1.36
C GLY A 28 5.73 -7.58 0.22
N PHE A 29 4.83 -7.68 -0.75
CA PHE A 29 4.72 -6.70 -1.83
C PHE A 29 4.27 -5.33 -1.35
N GLY A 30 3.39 -5.26 -0.33
CA GLY A 30 3.01 -4.00 0.30
C GLY A 30 4.22 -3.26 0.90
N LEU A 31 5.13 -3.99 1.56
CA LEU A 31 6.38 -3.42 2.06
C LEU A 31 7.30 -2.94 0.93
N VAL A 32 7.50 -3.76 -0.10
CA VAL A 32 8.33 -3.38 -1.26
C VAL A 32 7.75 -2.15 -1.97
N ALA A 33 6.44 -2.10 -2.15
CA ALA A 33 5.75 -0.96 -2.74
C ALA A 33 5.94 0.31 -1.91
N ALA A 34 5.79 0.23 -0.58
CA ALA A 34 6.02 1.36 0.31
C ALA A 34 7.46 1.90 0.21
N LEU A 35 8.45 1.00 0.17
CA LEU A 35 9.86 1.37 -0.01
C LEU A 35 10.12 2.01 -1.38
N ALA A 36 9.55 1.46 -2.45
CA ALA A 36 9.69 2.00 -3.79
C ALA A 36 9.11 3.41 -3.93
N TRP A 37 7.93 3.65 -3.36
CA TRP A 37 7.31 4.99 -3.34
C TRP A 37 8.13 5.99 -2.53
N ASN A 38 8.64 5.60 -1.36
CA ASN A 38 9.54 6.45 -0.58
C ASN A 38 10.77 6.87 -1.40
N SER A 39 11.46 5.91 -2.02
CA SER A 39 12.64 6.18 -2.84
C SER A 39 12.32 7.06 -4.06
N LEU A 40 11.20 6.81 -4.74
CA LEU A 40 10.76 7.61 -5.88
C LEU A 40 10.53 9.08 -5.49
N ILE A 41 9.80 9.32 -4.39
CA ILE A 41 9.50 10.69 -3.94
C ILE A 41 10.80 11.40 -3.56
N GLN A 42 11.72 10.73 -2.86
CA GLN A 42 13.03 11.29 -2.52
C GLN A 42 13.83 11.66 -3.77
N GLU A 43 13.92 10.76 -4.74
CA GLU A 43 14.65 11.03 -5.99
C GLU A 43 14.01 12.19 -6.74
N VAL A 44 12.68 12.19 -6.93
CA VAL A 44 11.98 13.29 -7.61
C VAL A 44 12.26 14.64 -6.95
N VAL A 45 12.21 14.73 -5.62
CA VAL A 45 12.54 15.96 -4.89
C VAL A 45 14.00 16.34 -5.09
N ASN A 46 14.92 15.38 -5.02
CA ASN A 46 16.35 15.64 -5.18
C ASN A 46 16.75 16.02 -6.61
N SER A 47 16.19 15.37 -7.64
CA SER A 47 16.58 15.60 -9.03
C SER A 47 15.88 16.81 -9.65
N TYR A 48 14.64 17.12 -9.27
CA TYR A 48 13.84 18.18 -9.89
C TYR A 48 13.72 19.43 -9.03
N VAL A 49 13.44 19.27 -7.73
CA VAL A 49 13.16 20.41 -6.84
C VAL A 49 14.47 21.05 -6.36
N LYS A 50 15.46 20.25 -5.96
CA LYS A 50 16.75 20.78 -5.46
C LYS A 50 17.52 21.55 -6.54
N LYS A 51 17.42 21.16 -7.81
CA LYS A 51 18.09 21.88 -8.94
C LYS A 51 17.53 23.28 -9.17
N TRP A 52 16.27 23.51 -8.82
CA TRP A 52 15.60 24.80 -8.97
C TRP A 52 15.82 25.74 -7.77
N LEU A 53 16.43 25.25 -6.68
CA LEU A 53 16.68 26.03 -5.48
C LEU A 53 18.16 26.45 -5.41
N PRO A 54 18.46 27.76 -5.43
CA PRO A 54 19.83 28.22 -5.25
C PRO A 54 20.30 28.01 -3.79
N GLY A 55 21.52 27.50 -3.63
CA GLY A 55 22.19 27.36 -2.33
C GLY A 55 22.00 26.00 -1.67
N ASN A 56 22.89 25.69 -0.73
CA ASN A 56 23.10 24.43 -0.02
C ASN A 56 21.92 23.98 0.89
N SER A 57 20.68 24.17 0.45
CA SER A 57 19.47 24.11 1.26
C SER A 57 18.91 22.69 1.38
N GLY A 58 19.70 21.74 1.89
CA GLY A 58 19.23 20.38 2.15
C GLY A 58 17.99 20.30 3.06
N ILE A 59 17.80 21.30 3.92
CA ILE A 59 16.62 21.45 4.77
C ILE A 59 15.36 21.77 3.94
N ILE A 60 15.48 22.61 2.90
CA ILE A 60 14.33 22.97 2.06
C ILE A 60 13.89 21.75 1.22
N SER A 61 14.82 20.94 0.72
CA SER A 61 14.47 19.68 0.05
C SER A 61 13.75 18.70 0.99
N LEU A 62 14.18 18.60 2.25
CA LEU A 62 13.50 17.76 3.26
C LEU A 62 12.10 18.27 3.58
N LEU A 63 11.92 19.58 3.66
CA LEU A 63 10.61 20.20 3.90
C LEU A 63 9.65 19.95 2.75
N ILE A 64 10.12 20.05 1.50
CA ILE A 64 9.28 19.76 0.31
C ILE A 64 8.95 18.26 0.24
N TYR A 65 9.92 17.39 0.50
CA TYR A 65 9.67 15.96 0.63
C TYR A 65 8.57 15.66 1.66
N ALA A 66 8.66 16.24 2.86
CA ALA A 66 7.66 16.05 3.90
C ALA A 66 6.27 16.51 3.47
N LEU A 67 6.16 17.71 2.86
CA LEU A 67 4.88 18.23 2.36
C LEU A 67 4.28 17.33 1.27
N VAL A 68 5.09 16.87 0.30
CA VAL A 68 4.63 15.98 -0.77
C VAL A 68 4.09 14.67 -0.20
N VAL A 69 4.83 14.04 0.73
CA VAL A 69 4.40 12.80 1.38
C VAL A 69 3.10 13.01 2.16
N THR A 70 2.97 14.10 2.91
CA THR A 70 1.74 14.40 3.67
C THR A 70 0.55 14.61 2.74
N VAL A 71 0.70 15.36 1.65
CA VAL A 71 -0.38 15.58 0.67
C VAL A 71 -0.81 14.26 0.04
N LEU A 72 0.15 13.42 -0.38
CA LEU A 72 -0.15 12.10 -0.93
C LEU A 72 -0.84 11.19 0.08
N ALA A 73 -0.40 11.17 1.34
CA ALA A 73 -1.00 10.37 2.39
C ALA A 73 -2.47 10.78 2.64
N VAL A 74 -2.74 12.08 2.75
CA VAL A 74 -4.10 12.61 2.89
C VAL A 74 -4.94 12.25 1.68
N PHE A 75 -4.42 12.47 0.46
CA PHE A 75 -5.13 12.15 -0.78
C PHE A 75 -5.52 10.67 -0.86
N VAL A 76 -4.57 9.75 -0.67
CA VAL A 76 -4.83 8.31 -0.69
C VAL A 76 -5.83 7.92 0.40
N THR A 77 -5.69 8.44 1.62
CA THR A 77 -6.61 8.14 2.72
C THR A 77 -8.03 8.60 2.43
N LEU A 78 -8.22 9.80 1.85
CA LEU A 78 -9.54 10.29 1.45
C LEU A 78 -10.17 9.43 0.35
N GLN A 79 -9.39 8.98 -0.63
CA GLN A 79 -9.90 8.11 -1.69
C GLN A 79 -10.29 6.73 -1.16
N LEU A 80 -9.47 6.14 -0.28
CA LEU A 80 -9.79 4.88 0.39
C LEU A 80 -11.04 5.02 1.28
N SER A 81 -11.19 6.14 1.99
CA SER A 81 -12.38 6.43 2.79
C SER A 81 -13.66 6.45 1.94
N ARG A 82 -13.62 7.13 0.79
CA ARG A 82 -14.75 7.16 -0.17
C ARG A 82 -15.06 5.78 -0.75
N LEU A 83 -14.03 5.00 -1.10
CA LEU A 83 -14.21 3.64 -1.60
C LEU A 83 -14.85 2.74 -0.54
N SER A 84 -14.40 2.84 0.71
CA SER A 84 -14.97 2.10 1.83
C SER A 84 -16.46 2.41 2.03
N GLN A 85 -16.84 3.69 2.01
CA GLN A 85 -18.25 4.10 2.10
C GLN A 85 -19.11 3.50 0.97
N LYS A 86 -18.59 3.52 -0.27
CA LYS A 86 -19.32 2.98 -1.43
C LYS A 86 -19.54 1.46 -1.32
N LEU A 87 -18.54 0.72 -0.86
CA LEU A 87 -18.65 -0.73 -0.67
C LEU A 87 -19.65 -1.08 0.44
N GLN A 88 -19.66 -0.32 1.54
CA GLN A 88 -20.63 -0.52 2.64
C GLN A 88 -22.07 -0.24 2.19
N SER A 89 -22.30 0.86 1.46
CA SER A 89 -23.64 1.18 0.93
C SER A 89 -24.19 0.13 -0.03
N GLN A 90 -23.32 -0.61 -0.72
CA GLN A 90 -23.71 -1.64 -1.69
C GLN A 90 -23.97 -3.01 -1.06
N SER A 91 -23.61 -3.20 0.21
CA SER A 91 -23.89 -4.43 0.97
C SER A 91 -25.16 -4.36 1.83
N GLU A 92 -25.76 -3.17 1.97
CA GLU A 92 -26.99 -2.93 2.74
C GLU A 92 -28.27 -2.92 1.88
N ASP A 93 -28.15 -2.97 0.55
CA ASP A 93 -29.23 -3.15 -0.44
C ASP A 93 -29.25 -4.58 -0.99
#